data_AF-B3SB44-F1
#
_entry.id   AF-B3SB44-F1
#
_cell.length_a   1.000
_cell.length_b   1.000
_cell.length_c   1.000
_cell.angle_alpha   90.00
_cell.angle_beta   90.00
_cell.angle_gamma   90.00
#
_symmetry.space_group_name_H-M   'P 1'
#
loop_
_entity.id
_entity.type
_entity.pdbx_description
1 polymer ?
#
loop_
_entity_poly.entity_id
_entity_poly.type
_entity_poly.pdbx_seq_one_letter_code
_entity_poly.pdbx_strand_id
1 'polypeptide(L)'
;MASPVGEAAETEIITIIVKWSGKEYPIDTVSLRNTVGHLKLAVEAKTGVLARRQKLLGLKYKAKPPADDVPLNQLNLKPNCKIMMMGTREEALEEVINPSTDWGNNVVNDLEVEEEEEIAIENREIYLKKIKRRVAEYSVEEINPFRNGKKLLVLDIDYTLFDHRSVADHPLQLMRPYLHQFLTAAYEDYDIVIWSATNMKWVQLKMKELGVLENSNYKIAFLLDNLAMISIQTEKRGVIDVKPLGVIWGKYPRYHKGNTIMFDDVRSNFLMNPQSGLRIRPFREAHKNQQTDKELLKLKKYLKRIAKLDDFTELNHRRWER
;
A
#
# COMPACT_ATOMS: atom_id res chain seq x y z
N MET A 1 61.74 -34.10 26.90
CA MET A 1 61.30 -34.42 25.52
C MET A 1 59.92 -33.81 25.35
N ALA A 2 59.85 -32.68 24.65
CA ALA A 2 58.60 -32.02 24.34
C ALA A 2 57.94 -32.76 23.17
N SER A 3 56.72 -33.26 23.37
CA SER A 3 55.86 -33.79 22.31
C SER A 3 55.40 -32.64 21.40
N PRO A 4 55.25 -32.86 20.08
CA PRO A 4 55.03 -31.77 19.15
C PRO A 4 53.59 -31.26 19.27
N VAL A 5 53.50 -29.94 19.40
CA VAL A 5 52.27 -29.15 19.25
C VAL A 5 51.76 -29.39 17.83
N GLY A 6 50.51 -29.86 17.72
CA GLY A 6 49.86 -30.07 16.42
C GLY A 6 49.81 -28.76 15.64
N GLU A 7 50.37 -28.77 14.43
CA GLU A 7 50.15 -27.75 13.42
C GLU A 7 48.64 -27.56 13.22
N ALA A 8 48.14 -26.36 13.53
CA ALA A 8 46.81 -25.94 13.12
C ALA A 8 46.82 -25.84 11.59
N ALA A 9 46.27 -26.85 10.92
CA ALA A 9 46.09 -26.84 9.48
C ALA A 9 45.36 -25.55 9.06
N GLU A 10 46.01 -24.74 8.24
CA GLU A 10 45.42 -23.54 7.65
C GLU A 10 44.06 -23.90 7.03
N THR A 11 43.01 -23.22 7.48
CA THR A 11 41.67 -23.49 6.99
C THR A 11 41.58 -22.85 5.60
N GLU A 12 41.77 -23.65 4.55
CA GLU A 12 41.76 -23.18 3.16
C GLU A 12 40.39 -22.60 2.81
N ILE A 13 40.30 -21.27 2.84
CA ILE A 13 39.11 -20.50 2.51
C ILE A 13 38.94 -20.51 0.99
N ILE A 14 37.74 -20.84 0.51
CA ILE A 14 37.39 -20.79 -0.90
C ILE A 14 36.51 -19.58 -1.17
N THR A 15 36.81 -18.83 -2.24
CA THR A 15 35.94 -17.76 -2.72
C THR A 15 34.90 -18.32 -3.69
N ILE A 16 33.61 -18.07 -3.44
CA ILE A 16 32.48 -18.48 -4.29
C ILE A 16 31.69 -17.22 -4.68
N ILE A 17 31.37 -17.05 -5.96
CA ILE A 17 30.59 -15.88 -6.42
C ILE A 17 29.11 -16.25 -6.49
N VAL A 18 28.28 -15.63 -5.68
CA VAL A 18 26.82 -15.83 -5.72
C VAL A 18 26.16 -14.71 -6.49
N LYS A 19 25.43 -15.06 -7.56
CA LYS A 19 24.68 -14.09 -8.38
C LYS A 19 23.21 -14.11 -7.99
N TRP A 20 22.71 -12.96 -7.54
CA TRP A 20 21.35 -12.77 -7.06
C TRP A 20 20.85 -11.35 -7.36
N SER A 21 19.61 -11.22 -7.83
CA SER A 21 18.98 -9.94 -8.19
C SER A 21 19.85 -9.03 -9.07
N GLY A 22 20.49 -9.63 -10.08
CA GLY A 22 21.36 -8.91 -11.03
C GLY A 22 22.73 -8.48 -10.49
N LYS A 23 23.05 -8.72 -9.21
CA LYS A 23 24.33 -8.40 -8.58
C LYS A 23 25.15 -9.66 -8.26
N GLU A 24 26.47 -9.51 -8.15
CA GLU A 24 27.40 -10.57 -7.76
C GLU A 24 27.93 -10.31 -6.34
N TYR A 25 27.92 -11.36 -5.51
CA TYR A 25 28.33 -11.34 -4.11
C TYR A 25 29.46 -12.36 -3.92
N PRO A 26 30.73 -11.93 -3.78
CA PRO A 26 31.81 -12.85 -3.45
C PRO A 26 31.65 -13.35 -2.01
N ILE A 27 31.70 -14.66 -1.80
CA ILE A 27 31.63 -15.31 -0.49
C ILE A 27 33.00 -15.91 -0.22
N ASP A 28 33.73 -15.26 0.69
CA ASP A 28 35.12 -15.47 1.06
C ASP A 28 35.28 -15.86 2.54
N THR A 29 34.20 -16.35 3.15
CA THR A 29 34.13 -16.69 4.58
C THR A 29 33.90 -18.18 4.82
N VAL A 30 33.93 -18.99 3.75
CA VAL A 30 33.67 -20.44 3.82
C VAL A 30 34.88 -21.23 3.36
N SER A 31 35.06 -22.39 3.96
CA SER A 31 36.09 -23.38 3.62
C SER A 31 35.45 -24.63 3.02
N LEU A 32 36.25 -25.46 2.35
CA LEU A 32 35.79 -26.74 1.80
C LEU A 32 35.28 -27.73 2.85
N ARG A 33 35.60 -27.53 4.14
CA ARG A 33 35.11 -28.33 5.27
C ARG A 33 33.73 -27.90 5.77
N ASN A 34 33.29 -26.69 5.41
CA ASN A 34 31.96 -26.22 5.76
C ASN A 34 30.89 -26.95 4.94
N THR A 35 29.63 -26.86 5.38
CA THR A 35 28.48 -27.48 4.70
C THR A 35 27.73 -26.48 3.81
N VAL A 36 26.80 -26.97 3.00
CA VAL A 36 25.86 -26.12 2.25
C VAL A 36 25.09 -25.18 3.17
N GLY A 37 24.71 -25.62 4.37
CA GLY A 37 24.06 -24.77 5.37
C GLY A 37 24.94 -23.58 5.78
N HIS A 38 26.25 -23.82 5.98
CA HIS A 38 27.19 -22.73 6.29
C HIS A 38 27.36 -21.77 5.10
N LEU A 39 27.39 -22.28 3.87
CA LEU A 39 27.38 -21.43 2.66
C LEU A 39 26.11 -20.56 2.60
N LYS A 40 24.95 -21.13 2.91
CA LYS A 40 23.70 -20.38 2.95
C LYS A 40 23.70 -19.29 4.02
N LEU A 41 24.24 -19.56 5.21
CA LEU A 41 24.39 -18.55 6.26
C LEU A 41 25.36 -17.43 5.84
N ALA A 42 26.46 -17.76 5.16
CA ALA A 42 27.38 -16.75 4.63
C ALA A 42 26.74 -15.88 3.52
N VAL A 43 25.89 -16.49 2.67
CA VAL A 43 25.09 -15.78 1.67
C VAL A 43 24.04 -14.89 2.33
N GLU A 44 23.39 -15.38 3.40
CA GLU A 44 22.42 -14.60 4.17
C GLU A 44 23.06 -13.34 4.73
N ALA A 45 24.26 -13.45 5.32
CA ALA A 45 25.00 -12.31 5.85
C ALA A 45 25.30 -11.22 4.80
N LYS A 46 25.54 -11.59 3.53
CA LYS A 46 25.83 -10.61 2.46
C LYS A 46 24.59 -10.14 1.69
N THR A 47 23.51 -10.92 1.67
CA THR A 47 22.34 -10.66 0.81
C THR A 47 21.07 -10.30 1.58
N GLY A 48 20.97 -10.63 2.87
CA GLY A 48 19.75 -10.48 3.68
C GLY A 48 18.65 -11.50 3.37
N VAL A 49 18.92 -12.48 2.50
CA VAL A 49 17.97 -13.57 2.18
C VAL A 49 18.21 -14.72 3.15
N LEU A 50 17.21 -15.10 3.96
CA LEU A 50 17.39 -16.19 4.92
C LEU A 50 17.81 -17.50 4.27
N ALA A 51 18.68 -18.27 4.94
CA ALA A 51 19.20 -19.56 4.49
C ALA A 51 18.09 -20.53 4.05
N ARG A 52 16.97 -20.59 4.79
CA ARG A 52 15.80 -21.44 4.46
C ARG A 52 15.09 -21.05 3.16
N ARG A 53 15.26 -19.81 2.68
CA ARG A 53 14.65 -19.26 1.46
C ARG A 53 15.59 -19.26 0.26
N GLN A 54 16.85 -19.64 0.45
CA GLN A 54 17.83 -19.67 -0.61
C GLN A 54 17.74 -20.99 -1.40
N LYS A 55 17.56 -20.85 -2.71
CA LYS A 55 17.69 -21.93 -3.68
C LYS A 55 18.94 -21.68 -4.52
N LEU A 56 20.01 -22.38 -4.16
CA LEU A 56 21.27 -22.38 -4.91
C LEU A 56 21.12 -23.26 -6.15
N LEU A 57 21.15 -22.66 -7.34
CA LEU A 57 20.97 -23.33 -8.61
C LEU A 57 22.30 -23.85 -9.17
N GLY A 58 22.24 -24.98 -9.86
CA GLY A 58 23.40 -25.59 -10.51
C GLY A 58 24.27 -26.45 -9.59
N LEU A 59 24.04 -26.42 -8.28
CA LEU A 59 24.67 -27.36 -7.34
C LEU A 59 24.00 -28.73 -7.40
N LYS A 60 24.80 -29.78 -7.58
CA LYS A 60 24.33 -31.17 -7.62
C LYS A 60 25.17 -32.03 -6.69
N TYR A 61 24.49 -32.83 -5.88
CA TYR A 61 25.06 -33.93 -5.11
C TYR A 61 24.28 -35.20 -5.45
N LYS A 62 24.97 -36.22 -5.97
CA LYS A 62 24.33 -37.49 -6.43
C LYS A 62 23.10 -37.25 -7.33
N ALA A 63 23.26 -36.35 -8.32
CA ALA A 63 22.23 -35.94 -9.28
C ALA A 63 20.99 -35.22 -8.71
N LYS A 64 20.97 -34.88 -7.41
CA LYS A 64 19.92 -34.11 -6.74
C LYS A 64 20.48 -32.80 -6.17
N PRO A 65 19.63 -31.80 -5.85
CA PRO A 65 20.06 -30.64 -5.08
C PRO A 65 20.65 -31.08 -3.72
N PRO A 66 21.78 -30.53 -3.28
CA PRO A 66 22.39 -30.92 -2.01
C PRO A 66 21.56 -30.43 -0.81
N ALA A 67 21.52 -31.25 0.25
CA ALA A 67 20.95 -30.87 1.55
C ALA A 67 21.94 -30.02 2.36
N ASP A 68 21.47 -29.36 3.42
CA ASP A 68 22.24 -28.37 4.18
C ASP A 68 23.41 -28.97 4.99
N ASP A 69 23.34 -30.27 5.28
CA ASP A 69 24.37 -31.06 5.95
C ASP A 69 25.48 -31.53 5.00
N VAL A 70 25.29 -31.42 3.67
CA VAL A 70 26.28 -31.85 2.68
C VAL A 70 27.52 -30.96 2.75
N PRO A 71 28.73 -31.52 2.94
CA PRO A 71 29.99 -30.78 2.89
C PRO A 71 30.29 -30.18 1.51
N LEU A 72 30.87 -28.97 1.47
CA LEU A 72 31.18 -28.26 0.23
C LEU A 72 32.24 -28.99 -0.62
N ASN A 73 33.17 -29.72 0.00
CA ASN A 73 34.13 -30.56 -0.73
C ASN A 73 33.47 -31.68 -1.56
N GLN A 74 32.22 -32.04 -1.29
CA GLN A 74 31.48 -33.05 -2.05
C GLN A 74 30.77 -32.49 -3.29
N LEU A 75 30.88 -31.18 -3.54
CA LEU A 75 30.15 -30.46 -4.60
C LEU A 75 31.03 -30.04 -5.78
N ASN A 76 32.30 -30.46 -5.81
CA ASN A 76 33.27 -30.13 -6.87
C ASN A 76 33.36 -28.62 -7.19
N LEU A 77 33.32 -27.79 -6.15
CA LEU A 77 33.38 -26.34 -6.28
C LEU A 77 34.80 -25.89 -6.63
N LYS A 78 34.93 -25.08 -7.68
CA LYS A 78 36.19 -24.41 -8.03
C LYS A 78 36.24 -23.03 -7.38
N PRO A 79 37.45 -22.51 -7.05
CA PRO A 79 37.60 -21.12 -6.65
C PRO A 79 36.99 -20.18 -7.69
N ASN A 80 36.30 -19.14 -7.22
CA ASN A 80 35.56 -18.16 -8.03
C ASN A 80 34.44 -18.73 -8.90
N CYS A 81 33.93 -19.94 -8.59
CA CYS A 81 32.77 -20.46 -9.30
C CYS A 81 31.54 -19.57 -9.09
N LYS A 82 30.73 -19.42 -10.14
CA LYS A 82 29.51 -18.62 -10.12
C LYS A 82 28.31 -19.51 -9.84
N ILE A 83 27.57 -19.21 -8.77
CA ILE A 83 26.35 -19.90 -8.38
C ILE A 83 25.19 -18.92 -8.50
N MET A 84 24.16 -19.29 -9.26
CA MET A 84 22.92 -18.52 -9.31
C MET A 84 22.09 -18.83 -8.07
N MET A 85 21.64 -17.81 -7.35
CA MET A 85 20.76 -17.98 -6.19
C MET A 85 19.39 -17.37 -6.51
N MET A 86 18.33 -18.12 -6.20
CA MET A 86 16.97 -17.60 -6.11
C MET A 86 16.54 -17.53 -4.66
N GLY A 87 15.88 -16.44 -4.30
CA GLY A 87 15.38 -16.18 -2.96
C GLY A 87 14.93 -14.74 -2.85
N THR A 88 14.05 -14.46 -1.89
CA THR A 88 13.51 -13.12 -1.63
C THR A 88 13.84 -12.76 -0.19
N ARG A 89 14.23 -11.51 0.07
CA ARG A 89 14.44 -11.01 1.43
C ARG A 89 13.14 -11.10 2.21
N GLU A 90 13.22 -11.26 3.54
CA GLU A 90 12.01 -11.21 4.37
C GLU A 90 11.32 -9.86 4.29
N GLU A 91 12.07 -8.76 4.24
CA GLU A 91 11.55 -7.40 4.03
C GLU A 91 10.62 -7.32 2.79
N ALA A 92 11.02 -7.95 1.67
CA ALA A 92 10.24 -7.96 0.43
C ALA A 92 9.12 -9.01 0.39
N LEU A 93 9.08 -9.97 1.33
CA LEU A 93 7.98 -10.91 1.51
C LEU A 93 6.97 -10.42 2.55
N GLU A 94 7.44 -9.69 3.56
CA GLU A 94 6.61 -8.92 4.46
C GLU A 94 5.78 -7.94 3.65
N GLU A 95 6.35 -7.19 2.70
CA GLU A 95 5.60 -6.32 1.76
C GLU A 95 4.54 -7.04 0.89
N VAL A 96 4.68 -8.36 0.66
CA VAL A 96 3.82 -9.15 -0.25
C VAL A 96 2.75 -9.95 0.51
N ILE A 97 3.04 -10.40 1.73
CA ILE A 97 2.12 -11.14 2.61
C ILE A 97 1.35 -10.17 3.51
N ASN A 98 1.99 -9.07 3.91
CA ASN A 98 1.40 -7.90 4.55
C ASN A 98 1.65 -6.69 3.63
N PRO A 99 0.70 -6.25 2.79
CA PRO A 99 0.89 -4.99 2.07
C PRO A 99 1.28 -3.89 3.07
N SER A 100 2.56 -3.53 3.09
CA SER A 100 3.23 -2.50 3.89
C SER A 100 2.62 -2.19 5.28
N THR A 101 3.25 -2.68 6.35
CA THR A 101 3.24 -1.98 7.65
C THR A 101 3.98 -0.64 7.62
N ASP A 102 4.68 -0.33 6.52
CA ASP A 102 5.40 0.93 6.34
C ASP A 102 4.56 2.08 5.73
N TRP A 103 3.23 1.99 5.85
CA TRP A 103 2.36 3.17 5.77
C TRP A 103 1.68 3.54 7.09
N GLY A 104 2.26 3.17 8.24
CA GLY A 104 1.81 3.81 9.48
C GLY A 104 2.59 3.49 10.74
N ASN A 105 3.91 3.70 10.69
CA ASN A 105 4.62 4.29 11.83
C ASN A 105 4.63 5.81 11.81
N ASN A 106 3.99 6.44 10.83
CA ASN A 106 3.42 7.74 11.11
C ASN A 106 2.05 7.53 11.77
N VAL A 107 2.05 7.49 13.10
CA VAL A 107 1.17 8.44 13.78
C VAL A 107 1.58 9.79 13.21
N VAL A 108 1.06 10.15 12.02
CA VAL A 108 1.27 11.48 11.49
C VAL A 108 0.61 12.33 12.55
N ASN A 109 1.40 13.11 13.25
CA ASN A 109 0.88 14.18 14.03
C ASN A 109 0.26 15.17 13.03
N ASP A 110 -0.98 14.88 12.63
CA ASP A 110 -1.78 15.64 11.67
C ASP A 110 -2.31 16.93 12.29
N LEU A 111 -1.72 17.35 13.41
CA LEU A 111 -2.18 18.46 14.23
C LEU A 111 -1.83 19.84 13.68
N GLU A 112 -1.03 19.99 12.62
CA GLU A 112 -0.46 21.31 12.28
C GLU A 112 -0.19 21.54 10.79
N VAL A 113 -1.16 21.24 9.91
CA VAL A 113 -1.17 21.93 8.61
C VAL A 113 -2.13 23.12 8.75
N GLU A 114 -1.57 24.32 8.71
CA GLU A 114 -2.33 25.57 8.81
C GLU A 114 -3.16 25.79 7.54
N GLU A 115 -4.36 26.37 7.68
CA GLU A 115 -5.28 26.61 6.55
C GLU A 115 -4.63 27.38 5.39
N GLU A 116 -3.73 28.31 5.71
CA GLU A 116 -3.01 29.13 4.74
C GLU A 116 -2.00 28.31 3.93
N GLU A 117 -1.34 27.34 4.56
CA GLU A 117 -0.39 26.43 3.91
C GLU A 117 -1.11 25.51 2.91
N GLU A 118 -2.35 25.08 3.23
CA GLU A 118 -3.17 24.24 2.33
C GLU A 118 -3.55 25.00 1.04
N ILE A 119 -4.02 26.25 1.16
CA ILE A 119 -4.45 27.09 0.03
C ILE A 119 -3.28 27.43 -0.90
N ALA A 120 -2.07 27.58 -0.35
CA ALA A 120 -0.88 27.89 -1.11
C ALA A 120 -0.37 26.71 -1.96
N ILE A 121 -0.67 25.47 -1.59
CA ILE A 121 -0.20 24.26 -2.28
C ILE A 121 -1.09 23.92 -3.48
N GLU A 122 -2.42 23.97 -3.32
CA GLU A 122 -3.39 23.58 -4.36
C GLU A 122 -3.22 24.36 -5.68
N ASN A 123 -2.77 25.62 -5.60
CA ASN A 123 -2.68 26.53 -6.74
C ASN A 123 -1.29 26.56 -7.41
N ARG A 124 -0.31 25.76 -6.94
CA ARG A 124 1.04 25.76 -7.53
C ARG A 124 1.04 25.14 -8.92
N GLU A 125 1.53 25.88 -9.91
CA GLU A 125 1.55 25.44 -11.32
C GLU A 125 2.22 24.09 -11.55
N ILE A 126 3.28 23.78 -10.78
CA ILE A 126 3.98 22.49 -10.87
C ILE A 126 3.05 21.32 -10.58
N TYR A 127 2.15 21.45 -9.60
CA TYR A 127 1.20 20.40 -9.23
C TYR A 127 0.02 20.37 -10.19
N LEU A 128 -0.45 21.52 -10.67
CA LEU A 128 -1.44 21.58 -11.75
C LEU A 128 -0.96 20.88 -13.03
N LYS A 129 0.33 21.02 -13.39
CA LYS A 129 0.95 20.27 -14.50
C LYS A 129 0.97 18.76 -14.23
N LYS A 130 1.28 18.32 -13.00
CA LYS A 130 1.21 16.89 -12.62
C LYS A 130 -0.21 16.34 -12.75
N ILE A 131 -1.23 17.10 -12.32
CA ILE A 131 -2.64 16.73 -12.47
C ILE A 131 -3.00 16.63 -13.96
N LYS A 132 -2.68 17.63 -14.78
CA LYS A 132 -2.94 17.60 -16.23
C LYS A 132 -2.30 16.37 -16.90
N ARG A 133 -1.08 16.01 -16.50
CA ARG A 133 -0.42 14.80 -16.98
C ARG A 133 -1.19 13.53 -16.57
N ARG A 134 -1.63 13.41 -15.32
CA ARG A 134 -2.46 12.29 -14.86
C ARG A 134 -3.80 12.21 -15.59
N VAL A 135 -4.44 13.36 -15.85
CA VAL A 135 -5.68 13.43 -16.66
C VAL A 135 -5.44 12.87 -18.07
N ALA A 136 -4.29 13.12 -18.68
CA ALA A 136 -3.96 12.63 -20.02
C ALA A 136 -3.54 11.14 -20.04
N GLU A 137 -2.74 10.69 -19.07
CA GLU A 137 -2.06 9.39 -19.13
C GLU A 137 -2.80 8.26 -18.39
N TYR A 138 -3.47 8.57 -17.27
CA TYR A 138 -4.12 7.53 -16.46
C TYR A 138 -5.44 7.11 -17.12
N SER A 139 -5.63 5.83 -17.40
CA SER A 139 -6.90 5.33 -17.96
C SER A 139 -7.85 4.92 -16.83
N VAL A 140 -9.08 5.42 -16.87
CA VAL A 140 -10.14 5.05 -15.93
C VAL A 140 -11.01 3.97 -16.59
N GLU A 141 -11.21 2.85 -15.90
CA GLU A 141 -12.16 1.81 -16.29
C GLU A 141 -13.51 2.08 -15.60
N GLU A 142 -14.50 2.50 -16.37
CA GLU A 142 -15.86 2.71 -15.87
C GLU A 142 -16.57 1.37 -15.68
N ILE A 143 -16.93 1.07 -14.43
CA ILE A 143 -17.70 -0.12 -14.05
C ILE A 143 -19.19 0.15 -14.27
N ASN A 144 -19.65 1.36 -13.93
CA ASN A 144 -21.04 1.78 -14.11
C ASN A 144 -21.09 3.24 -14.59
N PRO A 145 -22.06 3.61 -15.45
CA PRO A 145 -22.17 4.97 -15.97
C PRO A 145 -22.62 5.95 -14.90
N PHE A 146 -22.20 7.21 -15.03
CA PHE A 146 -22.71 8.29 -14.19
C PHE A 146 -24.18 8.60 -14.44
N ARG A 147 -24.87 9.05 -13.40
CA ARG A 147 -26.30 9.36 -13.46
C ARG A 147 -26.51 10.86 -13.53
N ASN A 148 -27.55 11.26 -14.27
CA ASN A 148 -27.84 12.67 -14.46
C ASN A 148 -28.24 13.36 -13.16
N GLY A 149 -27.67 14.55 -12.94
CA GLY A 149 -27.96 15.40 -11.78
C GLY A 149 -27.39 14.92 -10.45
N LYS A 150 -26.61 13.82 -10.42
CA LYS A 150 -26.01 13.32 -9.18
C LYS A 150 -24.72 14.08 -8.86
N LYS A 151 -24.48 14.26 -7.55
CA LYS A 151 -23.23 14.80 -7.00
C LYS A 151 -22.16 13.69 -7.01
N LEU A 152 -20.92 13.98 -6.62
CA LEU A 152 -19.83 12.99 -6.57
C LEU A 152 -19.40 12.73 -5.13
N LEU A 153 -19.34 11.46 -4.74
CA LEU A 153 -18.76 10.99 -3.49
C LEU A 153 -17.53 10.14 -3.80
N VAL A 154 -16.37 10.58 -3.30
CA VAL A 154 -15.12 9.83 -3.38
C VAL A 154 -14.81 9.24 -2.01
N LEU A 155 -14.54 7.95 -1.93
CA LEU A 155 -14.27 7.26 -0.66
C LEU A 155 -12.90 6.60 -0.70
N ASP A 156 -12.10 6.87 0.33
CA ASP A 156 -10.99 6.00 0.69
C ASP A 156 -11.48 4.66 1.24
N ILE A 157 -10.58 3.69 1.41
CA ILE A 157 -10.89 2.33 1.85
C ILE A 157 -10.39 2.08 3.28
N ASP A 158 -9.08 2.17 3.49
CA ASP A 158 -8.41 1.71 4.70
C ASP A 158 -8.74 2.63 5.87
N TYR A 159 -9.28 2.08 6.97
CA TYR A 159 -9.83 2.86 8.09
C TYR A 159 -11.01 3.79 7.77
N THR A 160 -11.35 3.98 6.50
CA THR A 160 -12.56 4.69 6.06
C THR A 160 -13.76 3.74 6.03
N LEU A 161 -13.68 2.62 5.29
CA LEU A 161 -14.77 1.66 5.08
C LEU A 161 -14.57 0.34 5.84
N PHE A 162 -13.35 0.02 6.24
CA PHE A 162 -13.05 -1.20 6.99
C PHE A 162 -11.73 -1.10 7.78
N ASP A 163 -11.52 -2.00 8.73
CA ASP A 163 -10.26 -2.13 9.47
C ASP A 163 -9.30 -3.05 8.71
N HIS A 164 -8.28 -2.46 8.08
CA HIS A 164 -7.29 -3.20 7.29
C HIS A 164 -6.18 -3.87 8.13
N ARG A 165 -6.08 -3.57 9.43
CA ARG A 165 -4.97 -4.07 10.27
C ARG A 165 -5.36 -5.21 11.19
N SER A 166 -6.61 -5.27 11.61
CA SER A 166 -7.06 -6.40 12.46
C SER A 166 -7.11 -7.69 11.64
N VAL A 167 -6.76 -8.79 12.31
CA VAL A 167 -6.94 -10.15 11.77
C VAL A 167 -8.35 -10.61 12.07
N ALA A 168 -8.99 -11.28 11.11
CA ALA A 168 -10.32 -11.83 11.25
C ALA A 168 -10.47 -13.10 10.40
N ASP A 169 -11.36 -14.00 10.82
CA ASP A 169 -11.66 -15.23 10.08
C ASP A 169 -12.43 -14.95 8.77
N HIS A 170 -13.19 -13.86 8.75
CA HIS A 170 -13.96 -13.44 7.58
C HIS A 170 -13.83 -11.92 7.36
N PRO A 171 -13.51 -11.44 6.13
CA PRO A 171 -13.43 -10.01 5.81
C PRO A 171 -14.61 -9.15 6.29
N LEU A 172 -15.83 -9.70 6.35
CA LEU A 172 -17.01 -8.96 6.82
C LEU A 172 -16.95 -8.56 8.29
N GLN A 173 -16.15 -9.23 9.12
CA GLN A 173 -15.93 -8.85 10.52
C GLN A 173 -15.10 -7.55 10.63
N LEU A 174 -14.33 -7.23 9.59
CA LEU A 174 -13.52 -6.01 9.52
C LEU A 174 -14.29 -4.84 8.89
N MET A 175 -15.44 -5.10 8.29
CA MET A 175 -16.29 -4.10 7.66
C MET A 175 -16.74 -3.05 8.68
N ARG A 176 -16.60 -1.77 8.33
CA ARG A 176 -17.09 -0.70 9.19
C ARG A 176 -18.60 -0.80 9.35
N PRO A 177 -19.14 -0.66 10.57
CA PRO A 177 -20.58 -0.72 10.80
C PRO A 177 -21.37 0.21 9.87
N TYR A 178 -22.51 -0.29 9.39
CA TYR A 178 -23.42 0.43 8.49
C TYR A 178 -22.91 0.71 7.08
N LEU A 179 -21.80 0.10 6.62
CA LEU A 179 -21.22 0.32 5.28
C LEU A 179 -22.26 0.29 4.15
N HIS A 180 -22.96 -0.84 3.96
CA HIS A 180 -23.93 -0.97 2.87
C HIS A 180 -25.13 -0.04 3.02
N GLN A 181 -25.58 0.22 4.25
CA GLN A 181 -26.66 1.17 4.51
C GLN A 181 -26.25 2.60 4.13
N PHE A 182 -25.02 2.98 4.44
CA PHE A 182 -24.43 4.26 4.08
C PHE A 182 -24.32 4.40 2.56
N LEU A 183 -23.73 3.41 1.87
CA LEU A 183 -23.55 3.44 0.42
C LEU A 183 -24.89 3.46 -0.33
N THR A 184 -25.88 2.68 0.11
CA THR A 184 -27.24 2.69 -0.46
C THR A 184 -27.84 4.10 -0.40
N ALA A 185 -27.81 4.72 0.79
CA ALA A 185 -28.38 6.03 0.98
C ALA A 185 -27.59 7.15 0.27
N ALA A 186 -26.26 7.05 0.23
CA ALA A 186 -25.41 7.98 -0.53
C ALA A 186 -25.71 7.86 -2.03
N TYR A 187 -25.87 6.64 -2.54
CA TYR A 187 -26.10 6.40 -3.96
C TYR A 187 -27.37 7.08 -4.47
N GLU A 188 -28.40 7.31 -3.65
CA GLU A 188 -29.58 8.07 -4.06
C GLU A 188 -29.25 9.47 -4.61
N ASP A 189 -28.20 10.14 -4.10
CA ASP A 189 -27.84 11.53 -4.44
C ASP A 189 -26.46 11.69 -5.08
N TYR A 190 -25.58 10.70 -4.91
CA TYR A 190 -24.18 10.74 -5.33
C TYR A 190 -23.83 9.56 -6.22
N ASP A 191 -23.10 9.81 -7.31
CA ASP A 191 -22.27 8.78 -7.93
C ASP A 191 -21.05 8.52 -7.06
N ILE A 192 -20.68 7.24 -6.90
CA ILE A 192 -19.70 6.81 -5.91
C ILE A 192 -18.44 6.32 -6.60
N VAL A 193 -17.29 6.83 -6.16
CA VAL A 193 -15.95 6.44 -6.62
C VAL A 193 -15.15 5.97 -5.41
N ILE A 194 -14.39 4.89 -5.58
CA ILE A 194 -13.44 4.42 -4.56
C ILE A 194 -12.04 4.82 -4.98
N TRP A 195 -11.26 5.41 -4.07
CA TRP A 195 -9.87 5.79 -4.33
C TRP A 195 -8.95 5.39 -3.17
N SER A 196 -8.11 4.38 -3.39
CA SER A 196 -7.09 3.91 -2.42
C SER A 196 -5.68 4.30 -2.83
N ALA A 197 -4.79 4.43 -1.85
CA ALA A 197 -3.34 4.57 -2.05
C ALA A 197 -2.62 3.23 -2.28
N THR A 198 -3.36 2.14 -2.52
CA THR A 198 -2.82 0.82 -2.85
C THR A 198 -2.95 0.52 -4.34
N ASN A 199 -2.41 -0.62 -4.79
CA ASN A 199 -2.52 -1.07 -6.19
C ASN A 199 -3.95 -1.54 -6.54
N MET A 200 -4.40 -1.33 -7.79
CA MET A 200 -5.74 -1.71 -8.28
C MET A 200 -6.15 -3.16 -7.92
N LYS A 201 -5.22 -4.12 -7.97
CA LYS A 201 -5.51 -5.52 -7.61
C LYS A 201 -6.05 -5.64 -6.18
N TRP A 202 -5.45 -4.92 -5.23
CA TRP A 202 -5.87 -4.93 -3.84
C TRP A 202 -7.19 -4.18 -3.64
N VAL A 203 -7.37 -3.06 -4.35
CA VAL A 203 -8.63 -2.29 -4.36
C VAL A 203 -9.80 -3.17 -4.80
N GLN A 204 -9.66 -3.85 -5.94
CA GLN A 204 -10.69 -4.75 -6.47
C GLN A 204 -10.96 -5.91 -5.51
N LEU A 205 -9.91 -6.55 -4.98
CA LEU A 205 -10.05 -7.65 -4.04
C LEU A 205 -10.83 -7.21 -2.79
N LYS A 206 -10.46 -6.09 -2.17
CA LYS A 206 -11.13 -5.59 -0.95
C LYS A 206 -12.56 -5.16 -1.20
N MET A 207 -12.83 -4.45 -2.29
CA MET A 207 -14.19 -4.05 -2.64
C MET A 207 -15.08 -5.25 -3.00
N LYS A 208 -14.51 -6.34 -3.50
CA LYS A 208 -15.23 -7.60 -3.69
C LYS A 208 -15.48 -8.34 -2.37
N GLU A 209 -14.45 -8.50 -1.53
CA GLU A 209 -14.54 -9.17 -0.23
C GLU A 209 -15.55 -8.51 0.72
N LEU A 210 -15.65 -7.18 0.67
CA LEU A 210 -16.63 -6.40 1.43
C LEU A 210 -18.02 -6.35 0.75
N GLY A 211 -18.23 -7.04 -0.38
CA GLY A 211 -19.50 -7.04 -1.12
C GLY A 211 -19.90 -5.68 -1.71
N VAL A 212 -18.93 -4.76 -1.89
CA VAL A 212 -19.17 -3.40 -2.38
C VAL A 212 -19.42 -3.37 -3.88
N LEU A 213 -18.70 -4.18 -4.66
CA LEU A 213 -18.85 -4.21 -6.14
C LEU A 213 -20.08 -4.98 -6.61
N GLU A 214 -20.61 -5.89 -5.80
CA GLU A 214 -21.66 -6.85 -6.20
C GLU A 214 -23.03 -6.53 -5.55
N ASN A 215 -23.18 -5.35 -4.94
CA ASN A 215 -24.44 -4.96 -4.29
C ASN A 215 -25.54 -4.59 -5.31
N SER A 216 -26.78 -4.97 -5.01
CA SER A 216 -27.95 -4.63 -5.84
C SER A 216 -28.52 -3.24 -5.56
N ASN A 217 -28.28 -2.69 -4.36
CA ASN A 217 -28.90 -1.44 -3.90
C ASN A 217 -28.14 -0.18 -4.33
N TYR A 218 -26.90 -0.31 -4.79
CA TYR A 218 -26.08 0.80 -5.28
C TYR A 218 -25.06 0.33 -6.31
N LYS A 219 -24.42 1.27 -6.99
CA LYS A 219 -23.35 1.00 -7.96
C LYS A 219 -22.16 1.92 -7.72
N ILE A 220 -20.97 1.38 -7.95
CA ILE A 220 -19.71 2.12 -7.95
C ILE A 220 -19.38 2.49 -9.39
N ALA A 221 -19.13 3.76 -9.66
CA ALA A 221 -18.87 4.24 -11.01
C ALA A 221 -17.53 3.71 -11.54
N PHE A 222 -16.45 3.90 -10.78
CA PHE A 222 -15.11 3.39 -11.10
C PHE A 222 -14.23 3.37 -9.84
N LEU A 223 -13.04 2.78 -9.99
CA LEU A 223 -12.02 2.65 -8.94
C LEU A 223 -10.77 3.43 -9.36
N LEU A 224 -10.10 4.03 -8.39
CA LEU A 224 -8.79 4.64 -8.54
C LEU A 224 -7.80 4.03 -7.54
N ASP A 225 -6.56 3.92 -7.98
CA ASP A 225 -5.47 3.34 -7.22
C ASP A 225 -4.33 4.37 -7.02
N ASN A 226 -3.20 3.90 -6.51
CA ASN A 226 -2.03 4.74 -6.27
C ASN A 226 -1.44 5.38 -7.54
N LEU A 227 -1.66 4.83 -8.73
CA LEU A 227 -1.11 5.38 -9.98
C LEU A 227 -1.83 6.67 -10.41
N ALA A 228 -3.06 6.89 -9.93
CA ALA A 228 -3.81 8.14 -10.13
C ALA A 228 -3.32 9.28 -9.21
N MET A 229 -2.54 8.96 -8.17
CA MET A 229 -2.00 9.94 -7.21
C MET A 229 -0.85 10.76 -7.80
N ILE A 230 -0.52 11.86 -7.13
CA ILE A 230 0.66 12.68 -7.41
C ILE A 230 1.47 12.90 -6.14
N SER A 231 2.78 13.00 -6.30
CA SER A 231 3.66 13.42 -5.21
C SER A 231 3.78 14.94 -5.18
N ILE A 232 3.66 15.54 -4.00
CA ILE A 232 3.89 16.96 -3.73
C ILE A 232 4.99 17.14 -2.69
N GLN A 233 5.70 18.26 -2.75
CA GLN A 233 6.64 18.67 -1.71
C GLN A 233 5.90 19.56 -0.71
N THR A 234 6.01 19.20 0.56
CA THR A 234 5.60 20.03 1.71
C THR A 234 6.83 20.50 2.47
N GLU A 235 6.69 21.60 3.20
CA GLU A 235 7.80 22.17 3.97
C GLU A 235 8.09 21.32 5.21
N LYS A 236 7.05 20.88 5.92
CA LYS A 236 7.19 20.13 7.18
C LYS A 236 7.42 18.62 7.01
N ARG A 237 6.87 17.99 5.95
CA ARG A 237 6.82 16.52 5.83
C ARG A 237 7.62 15.97 4.64
N GLY A 238 8.28 16.84 3.88
CA GLY A 238 8.98 16.43 2.68
C GLY A 238 8.02 16.05 1.55
N VAL A 239 8.42 15.06 0.74
CA VAL A 239 7.61 14.55 -0.36
C VAL A 239 6.52 13.63 0.19
N ILE A 240 5.27 13.91 -0.17
CA ILE A 240 4.11 13.09 0.18
C ILE A 240 3.25 12.85 -1.06
N ASP A 241 2.55 11.71 -1.11
CA ASP A 241 1.58 11.43 -2.16
C ASP A 241 0.17 11.86 -1.74
N VAL A 242 -0.59 12.40 -2.70
CA VAL A 242 -1.95 12.90 -2.50
C VAL A 242 -2.90 12.40 -3.59
N LYS A 243 -4.20 12.46 -3.32
CA LYS A 243 -5.32 12.06 -4.18
C LYS A 243 -6.00 13.31 -4.78
N PRO A 244 -5.44 13.90 -5.85
CA PRO A 244 -5.96 15.15 -6.41
C PRO A 244 -7.29 14.93 -7.13
N LEU A 245 -8.40 15.42 -6.57
CA LEU A 245 -9.72 15.36 -7.21
C LEU A 245 -9.74 16.02 -8.59
N GLY A 246 -8.81 16.93 -8.87
CA GLY A 246 -8.58 17.50 -10.21
C GLY A 246 -8.32 16.45 -11.30
N VAL A 247 -7.85 15.25 -10.97
CA VAL A 247 -7.75 14.12 -11.93
C VAL A 247 -9.13 13.65 -12.37
N ILE A 248 -10.08 13.55 -11.44
CA ILE A 248 -11.47 13.19 -11.74
C ILE A 248 -12.14 14.33 -12.50
N TRP A 249 -12.05 15.57 -11.99
CA TRP A 249 -12.70 16.74 -12.60
C TRP A 249 -12.19 17.03 -14.02
N GLY A 250 -10.91 16.81 -14.28
CA GLY A 250 -10.32 16.97 -15.61
C GLY A 250 -10.79 15.92 -16.62
N LYS A 251 -11.12 14.71 -16.16
CA LYS A 251 -11.68 13.63 -17.01
C LYS A 251 -13.19 13.72 -17.16
N TYR A 252 -13.87 14.21 -16.13
CA TYR A 252 -15.32 14.24 -16.02
C TYR A 252 -15.80 15.63 -15.61
N PRO A 253 -15.92 16.58 -16.57
CA PRO A 253 -16.19 18.00 -16.28
C PRO A 253 -17.52 18.28 -15.59
N ARG A 254 -18.44 17.30 -15.56
CA ARG A 254 -19.70 17.40 -14.81
C ARG A 254 -19.49 17.45 -13.30
N TYR A 255 -18.33 17.02 -12.82
CA TYR A 255 -17.94 17.09 -11.43
C TYR A 255 -16.87 18.16 -11.21
N HIS A 256 -16.99 18.88 -10.11
CA HIS A 256 -16.11 19.96 -9.70
C HIS A 256 -16.20 20.16 -8.19
N LYS A 257 -15.40 21.07 -7.64
CA LYS A 257 -15.37 21.39 -6.20
C LYS A 257 -16.74 21.69 -5.55
N GLY A 258 -17.69 22.19 -6.33
CA GLY A 258 -19.02 22.58 -5.83
C GLY A 258 -20.02 21.43 -5.74
N ASN A 259 -19.71 20.25 -6.26
CA ASN A 259 -20.60 19.09 -6.21
C ASN A 259 -19.89 17.79 -5.84
N THR A 260 -18.64 17.88 -5.36
CA THR A 260 -17.81 16.73 -5.01
C THR A 260 -17.41 16.79 -3.54
N ILE A 261 -17.52 15.66 -2.84
CA ILE A 261 -16.98 15.49 -1.50
C ILE A 261 -16.19 14.19 -1.41
N MET A 262 -15.07 14.22 -0.68
CA MET A 262 -14.17 13.09 -0.48
C MET A 262 -14.07 12.74 1.00
N PHE A 263 -14.24 11.47 1.37
CA PHE A 263 -14.00 10.97 2.73
C PHE A 263 -12.72 10.16 2.77
N ASP A 264 -11.82 10.55 3.67
CA ASP A 264 -10.51 9.92 3.88
C ASP A 264 -10.08 10.17 5.33
N ASP A 265 -9.52 9.19 6.02
CA ASP A 265 -9.09 9.36 7.41
C ASP A 265 -7.76 10.13 7.50
N VAL A 266 -6.98 10.09 6.42
CA VAL A 266 -5.69 10.76 6.26
C VAL A 266 -5.89 12.11 5.58
N ARG A 267 -5.65 13.18 6.34
CA ARG A 267 -5.87 14.55 5.86
C ARG A 267 -4.99 14.91 4.68
N SER A 268 -3.75 14.42 4.68
CA SER A 268 -2.79 14.75 3.63
C SER A 268 -3.27 14.33 2.23
N ASN A 269 -4.12 13.30 2.13
CA ASN A 269 -4.60 12.78 0.85
C ASN A 269 -5.38 13.83 0.03
N PHE A 270 -6.01 14.80 0.67
CA PHE A 270 -6.80 15.84 -0.01
C PHE A 270 -6.18 17.24 0.10
N LEU A 271 -4.86 17.37 0.31
CA LEU A 271 -4.17 18.66 0.36
C LEU A 271 -4.26 19.49 -0.92
N MET A 272 -4.48 18.86 -2.07
CA MET A 272 -4.72 19.55 -3.35
C MET A 272 -6.18 19.94 -3.57
N ASN A 273 -7.06 19.63 -2.63
CA ASN A 273 -8.50 19.93 -2.66
C ASN A 273 -9.09 19.97 -1.23
N PRO A 274 -8.54 20.83 -0.33
CA PRO A 274 -8.86 20.84 1.09
C PRO A 274 -10.34 21.11 1.38
N GLN A 275 -10.98 21.99 0.58
CA GLN A 275 -12.40 22.34 0.73
C GLN A 275 -13.35 21.20 0.34
N SER A 276 -12.91 20.23 -0.47
CA SER A 276 -13.74 19.08 -0.87
C SER A 276 -13.47 17.83 -0.04
N GLY A 277 -12.54 17.89 0.93
CA GLY A 277 -12.18 16.78 1.81
C GLY A 277 -12.88 16.85 3.17
N LEU A 278 -13.43 15.73 3.62
CA LEU A 278 -13.88 15.54 5.00
C LEU A 278 -13.02 14.44 5.63
N ARG A 279 -12.32 14.82 6.70
CA ARG A 279 -11.54 13.87 7.50
C ARG A 279 -12.48 13.01 8.34
N ILE A 280 -12.68 11.76 7.95
CA ILE A 280 -13.48 10.82 8.71
C ILE A 280 -12.68 10.29 9.90
N ARG A 281 -13.34 9.96 11.02
CA ARG A 281 -12.65 9.26 12.11
C ARG A 281 -12.21 7.87 11.64
N PRO A 282 -10.95 7.44 11.87
CA PRO A 282 -10.49 6.14 11.43
C PRO A 282 -11.20 5.02 12.19
N PHE A 283 -11.63 3.98 11.49
CA PHE A 283 -12.20 2.76 12.08
C PHE A 283 -11.11 1.72 12.32
N ARG A 284 -10.66 1.61 13.57
CA ARG A 284 -9.60 0.70 14.01
C ARG A 284 -10.13 -0.33 15.00
N GLU A 285 -9.40 -1.41 15.18
CA GLU A 285 -9.71 -2.46 16.17
C GLU A 285 -11.17 -2.92 16.05
N ALA A 286 -11.56 -3.40 14.87
CA ALA A 286 -12.96 -3.73 14.56
C ALA A 286 -13.61 -4.60 15.64
N HIS A 287 -12.90 -5.60 16.15
CA HIS A 287 -13.36 -6.48 17.24
C HIS A 287 -13.82 -5.74 18.51
N LYS A 288 -13.27 -4.55 18.83
CA LYS A 288 -13.68 -3.72 19.97
C LYS A 288 -14.74 -2.70 19.59
N ASN A 289 -14.65 -2.13 18.39
CA ASN A 289 -15.39 -0.92 18.01
C ASN A 289 -16.62 -1.17 17.12
N GLN A 290 -16.83 -2.41 16.66
CA GLN A 290 -17.91 -2.74 15.72
C GLN A 290 -19.32 -2.43 16.27
N GLN A 291 -19.53 -2.50 17.58
CA GLN A 291 -20.84 -2.21 18.18
C GLN A 291 -21.05 -0.72 18.50
N THR A 292 -19.96 0.06 18.56
CA THR A 292 -19.98 1.45 19.04
C THR A 292 -19.77 2.47 17.92
N ASP A 293 -19.06 2.12 16.83
CA ASP A 293 -18.89 3.00 15.68
C ASP A 293 -20.23 3.25 14.98
N LYS A 294 -20.59 4.53 14.88
CA LYS A 294 -21.80 5.02 14.20
C LYS A 294 -21.44 6.10 13.18
N GLU A 295 -20.19 6.18 12.76
CA GLU A 295 -19.69 7.32 11.98
C GLU A 295 -20.35 7.37 10.60
N LEU A 296 -20.41 6.23 9.89
CA LEU A 296 -21.10 6.13 8.60
C LEU A 296 -22.60 6.43 8.71
N LEU A 297 -23.23 6.11 9.85
CA LEU A 297 -24.64 6.44 10.09
C LEU A 297 -24.85 7.95 10.22
N LYS A 298 -23.92 8.67 10.86
CA LYS A 298 -23.95 10.14 10.94
C LYS A 298 -23.62 10.78 9.60
N LEU A 299 -22.58 10.31 8.91
CA LEU A 299 -22.17 10.82 7.60
C LEU A 299 -23.24 10.63 6.54
N LYS A 300 -24.01 9.53 6.60
CA LYS A 300 -25.22 9.35 5.80
C LYS A 300 -26.17 10.56 5.94
N LYS A 301 -26.44 11.01 7.17
CA LYS A 301 -27.32 12.16 7.43
C LYS A 301 -26.72 13.44 6.88
N TYR A 302 -25.40 13.60 7.02
CA TYR A 302 -24.67 14.75 6.50
C TYR A 302 -24.77 14.84 4.97
N LEU A 303 -24.45 13.76 4.26
CA LEU A 303 -24.55 13.68 2.79
C LEU A 303 -25.96 14.00 2.30
N LYS A 304 -27.00 13.48 2.97
CA LYS A 304 -28.41 13.78 2.65
C LYS A 304 -28.77 15.25 2.82
N ARG A 305 -28.16 15.93 3.79
CA ARG A 305 -28.41 17.34 4.05
C ARG A 305 -27.75 18.22 2.99
N ILE A 306 -26.47 17.97 2.71
CA ILE A 306 -25.70 18.79 1.77
C ILE A 306 -26.07 18.50 0.31
N ALA A 307 -26.59 17.31 -0.01
CA ALA A 307 -27.05 16.98 -1.37
C ALA A 307 -28.09 17.95 -1.93
N LYS A 308 -28.84 18.62 -1.05
CA LYS A 308 -29.86 19.63 -1.39
C LYS A 308 -29.26 20.99 -1.77
N LEU A 309 -27.96 21.19 -1.54
CA LEU A 309 -27.26 22.42 -1.86
C LEU A 309 -26.78 22.38 -3.31
N ASP A 310 -26.81 23.53 -3.95
CA ASP A 310 -26.30 23.68 -5.31
C ASP A 310 -24.77 23.64 -5.33
N ASP A 311 -24.13 24.22 -4.30
CA ASP A 311 -22.69 24.37 -4.18
C ASP A 311 -22.18 23.94 -2.79
N PHE A 312 -21.09 23.16 -2.78
CA PHE A 312 -20.41 22.68 -1.57
C PHE A 312 -19.26 23.60 -1.13
N THR A 313 -18.83 24.56 -1.95
CA THR A 313 -17.61 25.35 -1.69
C THR A 313 -17.66 26.22 -0.44
N GLU A 314 -18.85 26.54 0.05
CA GLU A 314 -19.08 27.31 1.27
C GLU A 314 -19.18 26.43 2.54
N LEU A 315 -19.07 25.10 2.39
CA LEU A 315 -19.20 24.17 3.50
C LEU A 315 -17.89 24.03 4.27
N ASN A 316 -17.97 24.20 5.59
CA ASN A 316 -16.89 23.80 6.48
C ASN A 316 -17.06 22.32 6.90
N HIS A 317 -16.45 21.41 6.14
CA HIS A 317 -16.50 19.97 6.42
C HIS A 317 -15.87 19.57 7.76
N ARG A 318 -15.05 20.41 8.40
CA ARG A 318 -14.52 20.13 9.76
C ARG A 318 -15.60 20.20 10.84
N ARG A 319 -16.72 20.88 10.55
CA ARG A 319 -17.85 21.08 11.46
C ARG A 319 -19.09 20.32 11.01
N TRP A 320 -18.93 19.26 10.22
CA TRP A 320 -20.01 18.47 9.63
C TRP A 320 -20.98 17.85 10.65
N GLU A 321 -20.54 17.65 11.90
CA GLU A 321 -21.37 17.12 13.00
C GLU A 321 -22.36 18.16 13.57
N ARG A 322 -22.26 19.45 13.21
CA ARG A 322 -23.09 20.54 13.76
C ARG A 322 -24.34 20.86 12.95
#